data_AF-T1CQX5-F1
#
_entry.id   AF-T1CQX5-F1
#
_cell.length_a   1.000
_cell.length_b   1.000
_cell.length_c   1.000
_cell.angle_alpha   90.00
_cell.angle_beta   90.00
_cell.angle_gamma   90.00
#
_symmetry.space_group_name_H-M   'P 1'
#
loop_
_entity.id
_entity.type
_entity.pdbx_description
1 polymer ?
#
loop_
_entity_poly.entity_id
_entity_poly.type
_entity_poly.pdbx_seq_one_letter_code
_entity_poly.pdbx_strand_id
1 'polypeptide(L)'
;DAWVGCGAPSTRQAVRLAEEAEAAGAAAIVAVPPYYLHPTLEAVERYYRALHAAVRLPLLAYNIPSLVGYALPSALVHRLGKEGVLAGAKNTAGSWDSVADYLDGAPPGFVVLPGDDVLALESITHGAPGAIMGLANIVPKLAVQLVKGARSNEPESARPLHDLIVR
;
A
#
# COMPACT_ATOMS: atom_id res chain seq x y z
N ASP A 1 -8.98 -14.87 1.94
CA ASP A 1 -8.96 -14.16 0.64
C ASP A 1 -7.60 -13.50 0.45
N ALA A 2 -6.99 -13.64 -0.72
CA ALA A 2 -5.61 -13.20 -0.99
C ALA A 2 -5.57 -11.87 -1.77
N TRP A 3 -4.59 -11.02 -1.49
CA TRP A 3 -4.33 -9.79 -2.25
C TRP A 3 -3.17 -10.04 -3.21
N VAL A 4 -3.29 -9.58 -4.46
CA VAL A 4 -2.33 -9.94 -5.53
C VAL A 4 -1.61 -8.71 -6.09
N GLY A 5 -0.29 -8.80 -6.20
CA GLY A 5 0.52 -7.77 -6.84
C GLY A 5 0.40 -7.82 -8.36
N CYS A 6 -0.10 -6.76 -9.00
CA CYS A 6 -0.38 -6.73 -10.44
C CYS A 6 0.36 -5.61 -11.20
N GLY A 7 1.31 -4.94 -10.55
CA GLY A 7 2.04 -3.83 -11.17
C GLY A 7 3.06 -4.26 -12.21
N ALA A 8 3.20 -3.50 -13.28
CA ALA A 8 4.15 -3.75 -14.38
C ALA A 8 4.57 -2.44 -15.06
N PRO A 9 5.72 -2.39 -15.77
CA PRO A 9 6.17 -1.20 -16.48
C PRO A 9 5.31 -0.89 -17.72
N SER A 10 4.52 -1.87 -18.19
CA SER A 10 3.55 -1.70 -19.26
C SER A 10 2.13 -1.74 -18.72
N THR A 11 1.32 -0.72 -19.03
CA THR A 11 -0.10 -0.68 -18.69
C THR A 11 -0.86 -1.90 -19.20
N ARG A 12 -0.59 -2.33 -20.44
CA ARG A 12 -1.22 -3.53 -21.03
C ARG A 12 -0.91 -4.79 -20.23
N GLN A 13 0.33 -4.94 -19.78
CA GLN A 13 0.73 -6.09 -18.97
C GLN A 13 0.08 -6.06 -17.59
N ALA A 14 0.07 -4.89 -16.94
CA ALA A 14 -0.55 -4.73 -15.62
C ALA A 14 -2.06 -5.03 -15.67
N VAL A 15 -2.76 -4.57 -16.70
CA VAL A 15 -4.18 -4.88 -16.93
C VAL A 15 -4.40 -6.39 -17.07
N ARG A 16 -3.62 -7.07 -17.93
CA ARG A 16 -3.71 -8.53 -18.07
C ARG A 16 -3.51 -9.26 -16.74
N LEU A 17 -2.51 -8.84 -15.94
CA LEU A 17 -2.24 -9.45 -14.63
C LEU A 17 -3.39 -9.20 -13.65
N ALA A 18 -4.02 -8.03 -13.69
CA ALA A 18 -5.18 -7.71 -12.86
C ALA A 18 -6.39 -8.59 -13.23
N GLU A 19 -6.69 -8.75 -14.51
CA GLU A 19 -7.76 -9.62 -15.01
C GLU A 19 -7.52 -11.09 -14.62
N GLU A 20 -6.28 -11.57 -14.75
CA GLU A 20 -5.88 -12.92 -14.31
C GLU A 20 -6.04 -13.08 -12.80
N ALA A 21 -5.69 -12.07 -12.00
CA ALA A 21 -5.89 -12.08 -10.55
C ALA A 21 -7.37 -12.11 -10.16
N GLU A 22 -8.23 -11.34 -10.84
CA GLU A 22 -9.69 -11.36 -10.63
C GLU A 22 -10.28 -12.73 -11.00
N ALA A 23 -9.91 -13.29 -12.14
CA ALA A 23 -10.35 -14.61 -12.56
C ALA A 23 -9.91 -15.72 -11.57
N ALA A 24 -8.77 -15.54 -10.91
CA ALA A 24 -8.27 -16.44 -9.87
C ALA A 24 -8.91 -16.22 -8.48
N GLY A 25 -9.82 -15.24 -8.33
CA GLY A 25 -10.52 -14.96 -7.07
C GLY A 25 -9.74 -14.11 -6.07
N ALA A 26 -8.84 -13.24 -6.54
CA ALA A 26 -8.18 -12.27 -5.68
C ALA A 26 -9.21 -11.36 -4.98
N ALA A 27 -8.92 -10.98 -3.73
CA ALA A 27 -9.78 -10.10 -2.93
C ALA A 27 -9.55 -8.62 -3.25
N ALA A 28 -8.34 -8.29 -3.68
CA ALA A 28 -7.87 -6.95 -4.01
C ALA A 28 -6.59 -7.08 -4.84
N ILE A 29 -6.25 -6.01 -5.55
CA ILE A 29 -4.98 -5.89 -6.27
C ILE A 29 -4.14 -4.73 -5.73
N VAL A 30 -2.83 -4.94 -5.73
CA VAL A 30 -1.84 -3.91 -5.37
C VAL A 30 -0.95 -3.67 -6.57
N ALA A 31 -0.85 -2.42 -7.04
CA ALA A 31 -0.09 -2.10 -8.24
C ALA A 31 1.00 -1.06 -7.95
N VAL A 32 2.26 -1.47 -8.13
CA VAL A 32 3.38 -0.53 -8.28
C VAL A 32 3.18 0.25 -9.58
N PRO A 33 3.48 1.55 -9.63
CA PRO A 33 3.38 2.32 -10.87
C PRO A 33 4.48 1.89 -11.84
N PRO A 34 4.40 2.27 -13.14
CA PRO A 34 5.41 1.88 -14.11
C PRO A 34 6.81 2.34 -13.72
N TYR A 35 7.70 1.38 -13.49
CA TYR A 35 9.09 1.61 -13.12
C TYR A 35 10.01 1.63 -14.35
N TYR A 36 11.29 1.95 -14.14
CA TYR A 36 12.36 2.05 -15.17
C TYR A 36 12.28 3.28 -16.09
N LEU A 37 11.13 3.55 -16.72
CA LEU A 37 10.98 4.63 -17.71
C LEU A 37 10.66 6.00 -17.11
N HIS A 38 10.36 6.08 -15.81
CA HIS A 38 9.99 7.31 -15.09
C HIS A 38 8.96 8.18 -15.84
N PRO A 39 7.75 7.64 -16.09
CA PRO A 39 6.72 8.36 -16.83
C PRO A 39 6.24 9.62 -16.08
N THR A 40 5.56 10.52 -16.80
CA THR A 40 4.91 11.68 -16.18
C THR A 40 3.81 11.24 -15.21
N LEU A 41 3.49 12.08 -14.23
CA LEU A 41 2.39 11.80 -13.28
C LEU A 41 1.04 11.63 -13.98
N GLU A 42 0.81 12.32 -15.10
CA GLU A 42 -0.38 12.14 -15.93
C GLU A 42 -0.44 10.73 -16.54
N ALA A 43 0.71 10.19 -17.00
CA ALA A 43 0.77 8.83 -17.49
C ALA A 43 0.59 7.79 -16.37
N VAL A 44 1.10 8.06 -15.16
CA VAL A 44 0.86 7.23 -13.98
C VAL A 44 -0.62 7.24 -13.57
N GLU A 45 -1.28 8.39 -13.65
CA GLU A 45 -2.71 8.49 -13.42
C GLU A 45 -3.51 7.64 -14.43
N ARG A 46 -3.21 7.78 -15.73
CA ARG A 46 -3.85 6.96 -16.77
C ARG A 46 -3.63 5.46 -16.53
N TYR A 47 -2.46 5.08 -16.03
CA TYR A 47 -2.16 3.69 -15.67
C TYR A 47 -3.09 3.14 -14.58
N TYR A 48 -3.29 3.87 -13.48
CA TYR A 48 -4.19 3.42 -12.41
C TYR A 48 -5.66 3.39 -12.85
N ARG A 49 -6.09 4.37 -13.65
CA ARG A 49 -7.45 4.37 -14.22
C ARG A 49 -7.68 3.19 -15.17
N ALA A 50 -6.68 2.81 -15.96
CA ALA A 50 -6.78 1.64 -16.84
C ALA A 50 -6.94 0.33 -16.04
N LEU A 51 -6.21 0.18 -14.93
CA LEU A 51 -6.37 -0.97 -14.02
C LEU A 51 -7.75 -0.99 -13.38
N HIS A 52 -8.20 0.15 -12.86
CA HIS A 52 -9.53 0.29 -12.25
C HIS A 52 -10.66 -0.02 -13.24
N ALA A 53 -10.52 0.38 -14.51
CA ALA A 53 -11.51 0.11 -15.54
C ALA A 53 -11.56 -1.37 -15.97
N ALA A 54 -10.48 -2.14 -15.75
CA ALA A 54 -10.36 -3.51 -16.23
C ALA A 54 -10.97 -4.56 -15.28
N VAL A 55 -11.02 -4.28 -13.97
CA VAL A 55 -11.47 -5.24 -12.95
C VAL A 55 -12.39 -4.59 -11.93
N ARG A 56 -13.20 -5.40 -11.23
CA ARG A 56 -14.10 -4.94 -10.15
C ARG A 56 -13.47 -5.00 -8.77
N LEU A 57 -12.22 -5.42 -8.68
CA LEU A 57 -11.49 -5.56 -7.42
C LEU A 57 -11.06 -4.21 -6.84
N PRO A 58 -11.00 -4.08 -5.50
CA PRO A 58 -10.33 -2.96 -4.86
C PRO A 58 -8.87 -2.84 -5.34
N LEU A 59 -8.50 -1.65 -5.80
CA LEU A 59 -7.16 -1.33 -6.31
C LEU A 59 -6.40 -0.46 -5.32
N LEU A 60 -5.22 -0.91 -4.88
CA LEU A 60 -4.30 -0.12 -4.10
C LEU A 60 -3.12 0.33 -4.94
N ALA A 61 -2.79 1.63 -4.87
CA ALA A 61 -1.52 2.12 -5.40
C ALA A 61 -0.35 1.66 -4.52
N TYR A 62 0.83 1.45 -5.09
CA TYR A 62 2.03 1.11 -4.31
C TYR A 62 3.14 2.13 -4.54
N ASN A 63 3.39 2.96 -3.53
CA ASN A 63 4.49 3.91 -3.50
C ASN A 63 5.76 3.27 -2.93
N ILE A 64 6.81 3.10 -3.75
CA ILE A 64 8.15 2.62 -3.33
C ILE A 64 9.25 3.31 -4.14
N PRO A 65 9.56 4.58 -3.82
CA PRO A 65 10.46 5.42 -4.61
C PRO A 65 11.87 4.83 -4.77
N SER A 66 12.36 4.12 -3.75
CA SER A 66 13.68 3.47 -3.77
C SER A 66 13.86 2.45 -4.89
N LEU A 67 12.77 1.83 -5.37
CA LEU A 67 12.80 0.85 -6.47
C LEU A 67 12.22 1.39 -7.78
N VAL A 68 11.32 2.38 -7.70
CA VAL A 68 10.62 2.95 -8.85
C VAL A 68 11.36 4.15 -9.46
N GLY A 69 12.18 4.85 -8.67
CA GLY A 69 12.94 6.03 -9.08
C GLY A 69 12.18 7.37 -8.96
N TYR A 70 10.93 7.33 -8.51
CA TYR A 70 10.13 8.52 -8.21
C TYR A 70 9.05 8.21 -7.16
N ALA A 71 8.60 9.24 -6.45
CA ALA A 71 7.53 9.13 -5.49
C ALA A 71 6.16 9.38 -6.13
N LEU A 72 5.14 8.65 -5.66
CA LEU A 72 3.74 8.99 -5.90
C LEU A 72 3.36 10.13 -4.94
N PRO A 73 2.97 11.31 -5.44
CA PRO A 73 2.52 12.38 -4.57
C PRO A 73 1.23 11.99 -3.86
N SER A 74 1.16 12.24 -2.55
CA SER A 74 -0.05 12.00 -1.74
C SER A 74 -1.29 12.66 -2.35
N ALA A 75 -1.15 13.90 -2.82
CA ALA A 75 -2.23 14.64 -3.49
C ALA A 75 -2.84 13.92 -4.71
N LEU A 76 -2.01 13.22 -5.51
CA LEU A 76 -2.51 12.42 -6.63
C LEU A 76 -3.27 11.20 -6.12
N VAL A 77 -2.72 10.49 -5.14
CA VAL A 77 -3.32 9.30 -4.54
C VAL A 77 -4.66 9.63 -3.88
N HIS A 78 -4.74 10.72 -3.10
CA HIS A 78 -5.98 11.18 -2.47
C HIS A 78 -7.04 11.57 -3.48
N ARG A 79 -6.65 12.27 -4.56
CA ARG A 79 -7.60 12.63 -5.62
C ARG A 79 -8.19 11.38 -6.27
N LEU A 80 -7.35 10.42 -6.66
CA LEU A 80 -7.82 9.15 -7.23
C LEU A 80 -8.65 8.32 -6.23
N GLY A 81 -8.35 8.41 -4.93
CA GLY A 81 -9.18 7.83 -3.87
C GLY A 81 -10.57 8.46 -3.78
N LYS A 82 -10.66 9.80 -3.81
CA LYS A 82 -11.93 10.53 -3.77
C LYS A 82 -12.83 10.24 -4.97
N GLU A 83 -12.22 9.95 -6.11
CA GLU A 83 -12.92 9.57 -7.34
C GLU A 83 -13.29 8.07 -7.38
N GLY A 84 -12.89 7.27 -6.39
CA GLY A 84 -13.17 5.83 -6.33
C GLY A 84 -12.26 4.96 -7.19
N VAL A 85 -11.25 5.53 -7.85
CA VAL A 85 -10.27 4.79 -8.67
C VAL A 85 -9.37 3.92 -7.81
N LEU A 86 -8.93 4.46 -6.67
CA LEU A 86 -8.09 3.77 -5.69
C LEU A 86 -8.87 3.51 -4.41
N ALA A 87 -8.88 2.27 -3.94
CA ALA A 87 -9.43 1.90 -2.64
C ALA A 87 -8.41 2.11 -1.50
N GLY A 88 -7.13 2.30 -1.83
CA GLY A 88 -6.09 2.47 -0.84
C GLY A 88 -4.71 2.68 -1.43
N ALA A 89 -3.70 2.65 -0.57
CA ALA A 89 -2.30 2.67 -0.94
C ALA A 89 -1.44 1.84 0.01
N LYS A 90 -0.47 1.11 -0.56
CA LYS A 90 0.71 0.62 0.15
C LYS A 90 1.80 1.69 0.06
N ASN A 91 2.31 2.18 1.18
CA ASN A 91 3.39 3.16 1.21
C ASN A 91 4.67 2.56 1.81
N THR A 92 5.71 2.42 0.98
CA THR A 92 7.07 2.01 1.35
C THR A 92 8.06 3.12 0.94
N ALA A 93 7.73 4.38 1.26
CA ALA A 93 8.63 5.51 1.05
C ALA A 93 9.81 5.58 2.04
N GLY A 94 9.74 4.83 3.15
CA GLY A 94 10.80 4.78 4.17
C GLY A 94 10.87 6.01 5.09
N SER A 95 9.83 6.84 5.13
CA SER A 95 9.77 8.03 5.97
C SER A 95 8.40 8.18 6.62
N TRP A 96 8.37 8.55 7.90
CA TRP A 96 7.13 8.84 8.61
C TRP A 96 6.31 9.95 7.96
N ASP A 97 6.94 11.05 7.56
CA ASP A 97 6.26 12.20 6.93
C ASP A 97 5.42 11.77 5.72
N SER A 98 5.97 10.92 4.84
CA SER A 98 5.23 10.37 3.70
C SER A 98 4.04 9.51 4.11
N VAL A 99 4.16 8.72 5.19
CA VAL A 99 3.04 7.90 5.67
C VAL A 99 1.95 8.78 6.31
N ALA A 100 2.35 9.75 7.14
CA ALA A 100 1.46 10.72 7.75
C ALA A 100 0.69 11.52 6.69
N ASP A 101 1.37 12.03 5.66
CA ASP A 101 0.74 12.72 4.53
C ASP A 101 -0.33 11.86 3.85
N TYR A 102 -0.06 10.57 3.68
CA TYR A 102 -1.02 9.64 3.07
C TYR A 102 -2.24 9.41 3.97
N LEU A 103 -2.02 9.23 5.27
CA LEU A 103 -3.07 9.02 6.26
C LEU A 103 -3.97 10.26 6.41
N ASP A 104 -3.38 11.44 6.55
CA ASP A 104 -4.11 12.69 6.85
C ASP A 104 -5.06 13.13 5.72
N GLY A 105 -4.69 12.89 4.47
CA GLY A 105 -5.53 13.23 3.31
C GLY A 105 -6.40 12.09 2.78
N ALA A 106 -6.39 10.92 3.44
CA ALA A 106 -7.15 9.75 3.02
C ALA A 106 -8.67 10.03 3.05
N PRO A 107 -9.41 9.81 1.94
CA PRO A 107 -10.86 9.95 1.96
C PRO A 107 -11.52 8.83 2.79
N PRO A 108 -12.79 8.99 3.22
CA PRO A 108 -13.50 7.97 3.98
C PRO A 108 -13.47 6.59 3.29
N GLY A 109 -13.10 5.55 4.03
CA GLY A 109 -13.00 4.18 3.52
C GLY A 109 -11.70 3.87 2.75
N PHE A 110 -10.82 4.84 2.56
CA PHE A 110 -9.52 4.64 1.91
C PHE A 110 -8.51 4.03 2.88
N VAL A 111 -7.85 2.95 2.46
CA VAL A 111 -6.92 2.21 3.33
C VAL A 111 -5.47 2.56 3.00
N VAL A 112 -4.73 3.10 3.97
CA VAL A 112 -3.27 3.29 3.85
C VAL A 112 -2.57 2.22 4.68
N LEU A 113 -1.68 1.46 4.04
CA LEU A 113 -0.88 0.41 4.68
C LEU A 113 0.61 0.74 4.54
N PRO A 114 1.37 0.87 5.64
CA PRO A 114 2.81 0.92 5.54
C PRO A 114 3.33 -0.40 4.97
N GLY A 115 4.35 -0.32 4.15
CA GLY A 115 5.12 -1.47 3.68
C GLY A 115 6.56 -1.47 4.16
N ASP A 116 6.91 -0.58 5.09
CA ASP A 116 8.16 -0.62 5.85
C ASP A 116 7.85 -1.16 7.24
N ASP A 117 8.52 -2.25 7.62
CA ASP A 117 8.28 -2.95 8.89
C ASP A 117 8.59 -2.06 10.10
N VAL A 118 9.56 -1.15 9.96
CA VAL A 118 9.97 -0.20 11.02
C VAL A 118 8.91 0.86 11.26
N LEU A 119 8.06 1.16 10.29
CA LEU A 119 6.99 2.15 10.45
C LEU A 119 5.64 1.53 10.84
N ALA A 120 5.57 0.20 11.00
CA ALA A 120 4.30 -0.50 11.20
C ALA A 120 3.57 -0.05 12.48
N LEU A 121 4.29 0.08 13.61
CA LEU A 121 3.69 0.46 14.88
C LEU A 121 3.11 1.88 14.81
N GLU A 122 3.94 2.87 14.50
CA GLU A 122 3.55 4.28 14.35
C GLU A 122 2.39 4.45 13.37
N SER A 123 2.44 3.78 12.22
CA SER A 123 1.37 3.91 11.22
C SER A 123 0.03 3.41 11.76
N ILE A 124 0.03 2.27 12.47
CA ILE A 124 -1.20 1.67 12.99
C ILE A 124 -1.78 2.54 14.11
N THR A 125 -0.93 3.09 14.99
CA THR A 125 -1.40 3.98 16.07
C THR A 125 -1.97 5.31 15.57
N HIS A 126 -1.64 5.70 14.33
CA HIS A 126 -2.17 6.90 13.66
C HIS A 126 -3.26 6.58 12.63
N GLY A 127 -3.86 5.39 12.68
CA GLY A 127 -5.07 5.07 11.92
C GLY A 127 -4.88 4.12 10.73
N ALA A 128 -3.67 3.64 10.45
CA ALA A 128 -3.51 2.53 9.51
C ALA A 128 -4.18 1.25 10.07
N PRO A 129 -4.98 0.52 9.28
CA PRO A 129 -5.70 -0.67 9.79
C PRO A 129 -4.79 -1.91 9.97
N GLY A 130 -3.53 -1.82 9.53
CA GLY A 130 -2.54 -2.88 9.56
C GLY A 130 -1.28 -2.48 8.80
N ALA A 131 -0.49 -3.45 8.34
CA ALA A 131 0.74 -3.25 7.58
C ALA A 131 0.95 -4.40 6.58
N ILE A 132 1.63 -4.13 5.46
CA ILE A 132 2.09 -5.18 4.52
C ILE A 132 3.56 -5.44 4.79
N MET A 133 3.83 -6.44 5.63
CA MET A 133 5.13 -6.62 6.25
C MET A 133 6.00 -7.66 5.55
N GLY A 134 7.28 -7.33 5.31
CA GLY A 134 8.26 -8.28 4.78
C GLY A 134 8.63 -9.33 5.83
N LEU A 135 8.91 -8.85 7.04
CA LEU A 135 9.28 -9.64 8.22
C LEU A 135 8.25 -10.73 8.58
N ALA A 136 6.98 -10.55 8.22
CA ALA A 136 5.93 -11.54 8.46
C ALA A 136 6.21 -12.90 7.78
N ASN A 137 7.07 -12.94 6.76
CA ASN A 137 7.52 -14.20 6.15
C ASN A 137 8.50 -14.99 7.03
N ILE A 138 9.21 -14.32 7.94
CA ILE A 138 10.26 -14.91 8.78
C ILE A 138 9.74 -15.15 10.20
N VAL A 139 9.08 -14.14 10.79
CA VAL A 139 8.54 -14.19 12.16
C VAL A 139 7.05 -13.81 12.20
N PRO A 140 6.17 -14.61 11.56
CA PRO A 140 4.74 -14.29 11.44
C PRO A 140 4.04 -14.09 12.79
N LYS A 141 4.43 -14.84 13.82
CA LYS A 141 3.86 -14.71 15.18
C LYS A 141 4.12 -13.32 15.76
N LEU A 142 5.35 -12.81 15.61
CA LEU A 142 5.74 -11.49 16.08
C LEU A 142 4.95 -10.40 15.34
N ALA A 143 4.86 -10.49 14.02
CA ALA A 143 4.10 -9.54 13.19
C ALA A 143 2.62 -9.48 13.61
N VAL A 144 1.98 -10.64 13.82
CA VAL A 144 0.58 -10.70 14.28
C VAL A 144 0.41 -10.10 15.68
N GLN A 145 1.34 -10.37 16.60
CA GLN A 145 1.30 -9.81 17.95
C GLN A 145 1.49 -8.29 17.94
N LEU A 146 2.42 -7.78 17.12
CA LEU A 146 2.64 -6.35 16.93
C LEU A 146 1.36 -5.66 16.44
N VAL A 147 0.77 -6.16 15.34
CA VAL A 147 -0.44 -5.55 14.76
C VAL A 147 -1.62 -5.59 15.74
N LYS A 148 -1.79 -6.70 16.49
CA LYS A 148 -2.85 -6.80 17.50
C LYS A 148 -2.63 -5.82 18.65
N GLY A 149 -1.39 -5.72 19.15
CA GLY A 149 -1.04 -4.79 20.22
C GLY A 149 -1.22 -3.34 19.77
N ALA A 150 -0.72 -2.98 18.59
CA ALA A 150 -0.83 -1.64 18.01
C ALA A 150 -2.28 -1.20 17.77
N ARG A 151 -3.20 -2.14 17.54
CA ARG A 151 -4.65 -1.88 17.38
C ARG A 151 -5.44 -1.94 18.68
N SER A 152 -4.80 -2.28 19.80
CA SER A 152 -5.47 -2.38 21.09
C SER A 152 -5.70 -1.00 21.71
N ASN A 153 -6.42 -0.95 22.83
CA ASN A 153 -6.57 0.28 23.62
C ASN A 153 -5.26 0.70 24.32
N GLU A 154 -4.23 -0.14 24.30
CA GLU A 154 -2.92 0.10 24.90
C GLU A 154 -1.81 -0.13 23.86
N PRO A 155 -1.74 0.67 22.78
CA PRO A 155 -0.84 0.41 21.65
C PRO A 155 0.64 0.41 22.03
N GLU A 156 1.02 1.16 23.05
CA GLU A 156 2.39 1.21 23.58
C GLU A 156 2.86 -0.13 24.17
N SER A 157 1.94 -1.03 24.53
CA SER A 157 2.28 -2.40 24.92
C SER A 157 2.96 -3.21 23.79
N ALA A 158 2.80 -2.77 22.54
CA ALA A 158 3.40 -3.40 21.36
C ALA A 158 4.82 -2.91 21.08
N ARG A 159 5.30 -1.85 21.75
CA ARG A 159 6.60 -1.25 21.50
C ARG A 159 7.79 -2.18 21.75
N PRO A 160 7.82 -3.00 22.82
CA PRO A 160 8.89 -3.98 22.99
C PRO A 160 8.97 -5.00 21.86
N LEU A 161 7.85 -5.32 21.20
CA LEU A 161 7.82 -6.21 20.03
C LEU A 161 8.36 -5.51 18.78
N HIS A 162 8.05 -4.22 18.63
CA HIS A 162 8.57 -3.38 17.57
C HIS A 162 10.08 -3.16 17.69
N ASP A 163 10.60 -2.96 18.91
CA ASP A 163 12.04 -2.83 19.15
C ASP A 163 12.85 -4.06 18.71
N LEU A 164 12.23 -5.25 18.65
CA LEU A 164 12.87 -6.46 18.10
C LEU A 164 12.99 -6.45 16.58
N ILE A 165 12.19 -5.62 15.90
CA ILE A 165 12.19 -5.46 14.43
C ILE A 165 13.24 -4.42 14.00
N VAL A 166 13.42 -3.37 14.80
CA VAL A 166 14.31 -2.24 14.48
C VAL A 166 15.78 -2.55 14.76
N ARG A 167 16.08 -3.60 15.53
CA ARG A 167 17.44 -4.04 15.88
C ARG A 167 18.05 -4.95 14.81
#